data_AF-A0A7X9GM42-F1
#
_entry.id   AF-A0A7X9GM42-F1
#
_cell.length_a   1.000
_cell.length_b   1.000
_cell.length_c   1.000
_cell.angle_alpha   90.00
_cell.angle_beta   90.00
_cell.angle_gamma   90.00
#
_symmetry.space_group_name_H-M   'P 1'
#
loop_
_entity.id
_entity.type
_entity.pdbx_description
1 polymer ?
#
loop_
_entity_poly.entity_id
_entity_poly.type
_entity_poly.pdbx_seq_one_letter_code
_entity_poly.pdbx_strand_id
1 'polypeptide(L)'
;MDEYLIDNMIPYMHNGGYDFNHMLMMPEDQLERMYPKIYYIINPIVMKQCDIMDEAYGPDYIPTREELERMIDNIMYDVEGRMKEEMPDEYEKSGMRPRSSGNPSNNPRGNPDGNHF
;
A
#
# COMPACT_ATOMS: atom_id res chain seq x y z
N MET A 1 -10.15 -22.48 -17.31
CA MET A 1 -8.99 -22.24 -18.20
C MET A 1 -8.47 -20.87 -17.80
N ASP A 2 -8.03 -20.74 -16.54
CA ASP A 2 -7.88 -19.42 -15.88
C ASP A 2 -6.66 -19.41 -14.97
N GLU A 3 -5.62 -20.16 -15.31
CA GLU A 3 -4.36 -20.25 -14.55
C GLU A 3 -3.20 -19.45 -15.19
N TYR A 4 -3.43 -18.77 -16.31
CA TYR A 4 -2.34 -18.18 -17.12
C TYR A 4 -2.18 -16.67 -17.05
N LEU A 5 -2.98 -15.95 -16.25
CA LEU A 5 -2.84 -14.49 -16.11
C LEU A 5 -1.99 -14.04 -14.92
N ILE A 6 -1.78 -14.89 -13.92
CA ILE A 6 -1.04 -14.51 -12.69
C ILE A 6 0.47 -14.54 -12.93
N ASP A 7 0.96 -15.47 -13.76
CA ASP A 7 2.41 -15.69 -13.96
C ASP A 7 3.17 -14.52 -14.60
N ASN A 8 2.49 -13.64 -15.35
CA ASN A 8 3.17 -12.61 -16.15
C ASN A 8 3.22 -11.21 -15.50
N MET A 9 2.60 -11.01 -14.33
CA MET A 9 2.54 -9.70 -13.68
C MET A 9 3.52 -9.53 -12.51
N ILE A 10 4.33 -10.56 -12.19
CA ILE A 10 5.22 -10.61 -11.02
C ILE A 10 6.72 -10.44 -11.35
N PRO A 11 7.21 -9.37 -12.01
CA PRO A 11 8.65 -9.08 -11.98
C PRO A 11 9.09 -8.25 -10.75
N TYR A 12 8.18 -7.58 -10.04
CA TYR A 12 8.54 -6.49 -9.12
C TYR A 12 8.44 -6.82 -7.61
N MET A 13 7.99 -8.01 -7.22
CA MET A 13 7.72 -8.35 -5.80
C MET A 13 8.68 -9.36 -5.16
N HIS A 14 9.72 -9.80 -5.88
CA HIS A 14 10.56 -10.93 -5.43
C HIS A 14 11.59 -10.61 -4.32
N ASN A 15 11.67 -9.38 -3.79
CA ASN A 15 12.80 -8.98 -2.94
C ASN A 15 12.42 -8.55 -1.52
N GLY A 16 11.83 -9.46 -0.74
CA GLY A 16 11.73 -9.27 0.72
C GLY A 16 10.85 -10.27 1.45
N GLY A 17 11.37 -11.46 1.75
CA GLY A 17 11.17 -12.31 2.95
C GLY A 17 9.80 -12.59 3.58
N TYR A 18 8.72 -11.93 3.17
CA TYR A 18 7.36 -12.16 3.63
C TYR A 18 6.62 -12.85 2.50
N ASP A 19 5.88 -13.90 2.84
CA ASP A 19 5.10 -14.71 1.90
C ASP A 19 3.83 -13.94 1.44
N PHE A 20 4.03 -12.75 0.86
CA PHE A 20 2.97 -11.93 0.26
C PHE A 20 2.25 -12.70 -0.84
N ASN A 21 2.95 -13.63 -1.52
CA ASN A 21 2.37 -14.56 -2.47
C ASN A 21 1.27 -15.42 -1.82
N HIS A 22 1.47 -15.89 -0.59
CA HIS A 22 0.45 -16.69 0.10
C HIS A 22 -0.82 -15.89 0.39
N MET A 23 -0.71 -14.60 0.72
CA MET A 23 -1.88 -13.73 0.93
C MET A 23 -2.61 -13.41 -0.37
N LEU A 24 -1.88 -13.22 -1.48
CA LEU A 24 -2.47 -12.98 -2.81
C LEU A 24 -3.20 -14.21 -3.38
N MET A 25 -2.82 -15.42 -2.93
CA MET A 25 -3.46 -16.67 -3.36
C MET A 25 -4.51 -17.20 -2.36
N MET A 26 -4.72 -16.55 -1.22
CA MET A 26 -5.73 -16.98 -0.25
C MET A 26 -7.12 -16.49 -0.67
N PRO A 27 -8.16 -17.34 -0.57
CA PRO A 27 -9.55 -16.91 -0.77
C PRO A 27 -9.91 -15.79 0.20
N GLU A 28 -10.74 -14.86 -0.27
CA GLU A 28 -11.20 -13.70 0.50
C GLU A 28 -11.84 -14.11 1.84
N ASP A 29 -12.70 -15.12 1.83
CA ASP A 29 -13.32 -15.70 3.04
C ASP A 29 -12.29 -16.18 4.09
N GLN A 30 -11.10 -16.60 3.66
CA GLN A 30 -10.05 -17.06 4.57
C GLN A 30 -9.29 -15.88 5.17
N LEU A 31 -8.99 -14.85 4.37
CA LEU A 31 -8.37 -13.61 4.85
C LEU A 31 -9.27 -12.89 5.85
N GLU A 32 -10.57 -12.78 5.53
CA GLU A 32 -11.57 -12.19 6.41
C GLU A 32 -11.62 -12.93 7.76
N ARG A 33 -11.59 -14.26 7.77
CA ARG A 33 -11.62 -15.05 9.01
C ARG A 33 -10.37 -14.90 9.87
N MET A 34 -9.19 -14.76 9.25
CA MET A 34 -7.92 -14.65 9.99
C MET A 34 -7.67 -13.24 10.52
N TYR A 35 -8.05 -12.22 9.74
CA TYR A 35 -7.78 -10.81 10.05
C TYR A 35 -9.04 -9.95 9.97
N PRO A 36 -10.15 -10.31 10.65
CA PRO A 36 -11.46 -9.69 10.43
C PRO A 36 -11.40 -8.18 10.62
N LYS A 37 -10.80 -7.74 11.73
CA LYS A 37 -10.65 -6.33 12.08
C LYS A 37 -9.95 -5.50 11.01
N ILE A 38 -8.78 -5.95 10.55
CA ILE A 38 -7.95 -5.22 9.60
C ILE A 38 -8.55 -5.29 8.19
N TYR A 39 -9.07 -6.46 7.82
CA TYR A 39 -9.72 -6.67 6.53
C TYR A 39 -10.91 -5.72 6.33
N TYR A 40 -11.78 -5.57 7.35
CA TYR A 40 -12.91 -4.64 7.26
C TYR A 40 -12.53 -3.16 7.25
N ILE A 41 -11.31 -2.80 7.67
CA ILE A 41 -10.78 -1.44 7.53
C ILE A 41 -10.21 -1.23 6.11
N ILE A 42 -9.38 -2.16 5.63
CA ILE A 42 -8.62 -1.98 4.40
C ILE A 42 -9.49 -2.20 3.15
N ASN A 43 -10.29 -3.28 3.12
CA ASN A 43 -11.05 -3.67 1.94
C ASN A 43 -11.93 -2.54 1.36
N PRO A 44 -12.77 -1.83 2.15
CA PRO A 44 -13.61 -0.76 1.60
C PRO A 44 -12.79 0.42 1.03
N ILE A 45 -11.59 0.67 1.55
CA ILE A 45 -10.72 1.75 1.07
C ILE A 45 -10.11 1.37 -0.28
N VAL A 46 -9.64 0.13 -0.40
CA VAL A 46 -9.10 -0.40 -1.68
C VAL A 46 -10.18 -0.38 -2.75
N MET A 47 -11.37 -0.92 -2.43
CA MET A 47 -12.51 -0.95 -3.36
C MET A 47 -12.88 0.46 -3.84
N LYS A 48 -12.99 1.43 -2.93
CA LYS A 48 -13.26 2.82 -3.29
C LYS A 48 -12.23 3.40 -4.26
N GLN A 49 -10.94 3.09 -4.08
CA GLN A 49 -9.90 3.60 -4.96
C GLN A 49 -9.93 2.93 -6.34
N CYS A 50 -10.30 1.64 -6.40
CA CYS A 50 -10.59 0.95 -7.65
C CYS A 50 -11.81 1.59 -8.36
N ASP A 51 -12.91 1.82 -7.64
CA ASP A 51 -14.12 2.44 -8.17
C ASP A 51 -13.83 3.83 -8.78
N ILE A 52 -12.98 4.63 -8.13
CA ILE A 52 -12.55 5.94 -8.65
C ILE A 52 -11.77 5.80 -9.96
N MET A 53 -10.91 4.78 -10.08
CA MET A 53 -10.15 4.53 -11.30
C MET A 53 -11.07 4.07 -12.44
N ASP A 54 -12.00 3.17 -12.13
CA ASP A 54 -13.00 2.66 -13.07
C ASP A 54 -13.95 3.77 -13.55
N GLU A 55 -14.37 4.67 -12.67
CA GLU A 55 -15.19 5.83 -13.03
C GLU A 55 -14.43 6.83 -13.92
N ALA A 56 -13.14 7.03 -13.65
CA ALA A 56 -12.32 8.01 -14.37
C ALA A 56 -11.90 7.53 -15.78
N TYR A 57 -11.56 6.25 -15.94
CA TYR A 57 -10.94 5.73 -17.16
C TYR A 57 -11.70 4.56 -17.82
N GLY A 58 -12.64 3.95 -17.09
CA GLY A 58 -13.41 2.77 -17.52
C GLY A 58 -12.79 1.44 -17.06
N PRO A 59 -13.58 0.36 -17.05
CA PRO A 59 -13.19 -0.94 -16.47
C PRO A 59 -12.11 -1.68 -17.26
N ASP A 60 -11.89 -1.33 -18.54
CA ASP A 60 -10.88 -1.96 -19.38
C ASP A 60 -9.54 -1.21 -19.37
N TYR A 61 -9.44 -0.12 -18.61
CA TYR A 61 -8.24 0.69 -18.54
C TYR A 61 -7.16 -0.01 -17.72
N ILE A 62 -5.92 0.00 -18.23
CA ILE A 62 -4.76 -0.51 -17.52
C ILE A 62 -3.96 0.69 -17.00
N PRO A 63 -3.90 0.91 -15.67
CA PRO A 63 -3.18 2.04 -15.08
C PRO A 63 -1.70 2.03 -15.44
N THR A 64 -1.13 3.23 -15.63
CA THR A 64 0.32 3.40 -15.66
C THR A 64 0.92 3.13 -14.28
N ARG A 65 2.24 2.90 -14.25
CA ARG A 65 2.97 2.72 -12.99
C ARG A 65 2.78 3.91 -12.04
N GLU A 66 2.83 5.12 -12.57
CA GLU A 66 2.71 6.36 -11.80
C GLU A 66 1.29 6.57 -11.26
N GLU A 67 0.26 6.07 -11.94
CA GLU A 67 -1.11 6.06 -11.44
C GLU A 67 -1.31 5.01 -10.36
N LEU A 68 -0.72 3.83 -10.53
CA LEU A 68 -0.75 2.77 -9.52
C LEU A 68 -0.02 3.20 -8.24
N GLU A 69 1.16 3.81 -8.35
CA GLU A 69 1.91 4.33 -7.19
C GLU A 69 1.09 5.39 -6.43
N ARG A 70 0.45 6.33 -7.15
CA ARG A 70 -0.46 7.32 -6.53
C ARG A 70 -1.67 6.68 -5.86
N MET A 71 -2.25 5.65 -6.48
CA MET A 71 -3.37 4.92 -5.90
C MET A 71 -2.95 4.22 -4.60
N ILE A 72 -1.78 3.60 -4.57
CA ILE A 72 -1.22 2.97 -3.35
C ILE A 72 -1.00 4.03 -2.27
N ASP A 73 -0.42 5.18 -2.59
CA ASP A 73 -0.20 6.25 -1.61
C ASP A 73 -1.52 6.75 -1.00
N ASN A 74 -2.57 6.90 -1.82
CA ASN A 74 -3.90 7.28 -1.36
C ASN A 74 -4.51 6.21 -0.44
N ILE A 75 -4.42 4.93 -0.82
CA ILE A 75 -4.89 3.81 0.02
C ILE A 75 -4.18 3.84 1.37
N MET A 76 -2.85 3.96 1.38
CA MET A 76 -2.07 3.97 2.62
C MET A 76 -2.45 5.15 3.51
N TYR A 77 -2.63 6.34 2.94
CA TYR A 77 -3.06 7.52 3.69
C TYR A 77 -4.43 7.32 4.34
N ASP A 78 -5.42 6.82 3.59
CA ASP A 78 -6.77 6.59 4.08
C ASP A 78 -6.80 5.47 5.15
N VAL A 79 -6.03 4.39 4.95
CA VAL A 79 -5.88 3.29 5.91
C VAL A 79 -5.26 3.76 7.21
N GLU A 80 -4.16 4.51 7.16
CA GLU A 80 -3.51 5.06 8.36
C GLU A 80 -4.48 5.94 9.15
N GLY A 81 -5.25 6.80 8.46
CA GLY A 81 -6.28 7.64 9.08
C GLY A 81 -7.35 6.81 9.79
N ARG A 82 -7.87 5.77 9.13
CA ARG A 82 -8.90 4.87 9.68
C ARG A 82 -8.39 4.01 10.82
N MET A 83 -7.19 3.44 10.71
CA MET A 83 -6.58 2.66 11.78
C MET A 83 -6.35 3.50 13.04
N LYS A 84 -5.96 4.76 12.88
CA LYS A 84 -5.81 5.69 14.01
C LYS A 84 -7.14 5.99 14.70
N GLU A 85 -8.23 6.08 13.95
CA GLU A 85 -9.58 6.33 14.50
C GLU A 85 -10.17 5.08 15.17
N GLU A 86 -10.09 3.92 14.51
CA GLU A 86 -10.75 2.70 14.94
C GLU A 86 -9.93 1.85 15.92
N MET A 87 -8.60 1.93 15.86
CA MET A 87 -7.67 1.11 16.66
C MET A 87 -6.45 1.91 17.15
N PRO A 88 -6.65 3.02 17.90
CA PRO A 88 -5.58 3.93 18.31
C PRO A 88 -4.46 3.23 19.11
N ASP A 89 -4.81 2.33 20.03
CA ASP A 89 -3.83 1.62 20.86
C ASP A 89 -2.91 0.70 20.04
N GLU A 90 -3.49 0.00 19.04
CA GLU A 90 -2.74 -0.88 18.15
C GLU A 90 -1.87 -0.07 17.18
N TYR A 91 -2.40 1.06 16.69
CA TYR A 91 -1.67 2.00 15.85
C TYR A 91 -0.45 2.59 16.57
N GLU A 92 -0.60 3.08 17.81
CA GLU A 92 0.52 3.61 18.59
C GLU A 92 1.59 2.55 18.89
N LYS A 93 1.15 1.33 19.21
CA LYS A 93 2.05 0.19 19.50
C LYS A 93 2.80 -0.30 18.26
N SER A 94 2.25 -0.13 17.06
CA SER A 94 2.89 -0.52 15.80
C SER A 94 4.13 0.32 15.47
N GLY A 95 4.29 1.50 16.08
CA GLY A 95 5.39 2.41 15.78
C GLY A 95 5.34 3.02 14.37
N MET A 96 4.23 2.84 13.63
CA MET A 96 3.98 3.48 12.33
C MET A 96 3.80 4.99 12.53
N ARG A 97 4.92 5.71 12.49
CA ARG A 97 4.90 7.17 12.43
C ARG A 97 4.32 7.58 11.08
N PRO A 98 3.34 8.50 11.03
CA PRO A 98 2.80 8.97 9.76
C PRO A 98 3.96 9.44 8.89
N ARG A 99 3.94 9.06 7.61
CA ARG A 99 4.85 9.62 6.61
C ARG A 99 4.58 11.13 6.57
N SER A 100 5.34 11.89 7.35
CA SER A 100 5.49 13.33 7.15
C SER A 100 5.76 13.49 5.67
N SER A 101 4.98 14.32 4.98
CA SER A 101 5.10 14.62 3.56
C SER A 101 6.51 15.17 3.25
N GLY A 102 7.48 14.28 3.21
CA GLY A 102 8.87 14.56 2.96
C GLY A 102 9.04 14.53 1.48
N ASN A 103 8.68 15.63 0.83
CA ASN A 103 9.13 15.91 -0.52
C ASN A 103 10.67 16.03 -0.45
N PRO A 104 11.48 15.04 -0.89
CA PRO A 104 12.93 15.13 -0.81
C PRO A 104 13.39 15.86 -2.08
N SER A 105 13.10 17.16 -2.16
CA SER A 105 13.60 18.00 -3.23
C SER A 105 14.39 19.16 -2.66
N ASN A 106 15.68 19.16 -3.00
CA ASN A 106 16.67 20.23 -2.96
C ASN A 106 17.44 20.47 -1.65
N ASN A 107 18.40 19.60 -1.36
CA ASN A 107 19.68 20.08 -0.80
C ASN A 107 20.88 19.24 -1.29
N PRO A 108 21.63 19.68 -2.33
CA PRO A 108 22.75 18.89 -2.87
C PRO A 108 24.08 19.08 -2.12
N ARG A 109 24.15 19.87 -1.04
CA ARG A 109 25.40 20.10 -0.29
C ARG A 109 25.14 20.37 1.18
N GLY A 110 25.28 19.33 2.01
CA GLY A 110 25.38 19.44 3.46
C GLY A 110 26.39 18.42 3.94
N ASN A 111 27.68 18.76 3.82
CA ASN A 111 28.79 17.95 4.31
C ASN A 111 28.68 17.77 5.84
N PRO A 112 28.61 16.54 6.38
CA PRO A 112 28.42 16.31 7.81
C PRO A 112 29.70 16.27 8.64
N ASP A 113 30.89 16.32 8.03
CA ASP A 113 32.13 16.12 8.78
C ASP A 113 32.76 17.47 9.19
N GLY A 114 32.28 17.98 10.31
CA GLY A 114 32.86 19.12 11.02
C GLY A 114 34.18 18.76 11.72
N ASN A 115 35.28 18.69 10.97
CA ASN A 115 36.61 18.67 11.56
C ASN A 115 37.69 19.17 10.59
N HIS A 116 38.23 20.37 10.82
CA HIS A 116 39.58 20.73 10.40
C HIS A 116 40.19 21.74 11.39
N PHE A 117 41.40 21.39 11.84
CA PHE A 117 42.29 22.17 12.71
C PHE A 117 42.62 23.57 12.14
#